data_AF-A0A958HG30-F1
#
_entry.id   AF-A0A958HG30-F1
#
_cell.length_a   1.000
_cell.length_b   1.000
_cell.length_c   1.000
_cell.angle_alpha   90.00
_cell.angle_beta   90.00
_cell.angle_gamma   90.00
#
_symmetry.space_group_name_H-M   'P 1'
#
loop_
_entity.id
_entity.type
_entity.pdbx_description
1 polymer ?
#
loop_
_entity_poly.entity_id
_entity_poly.type
_entity_poly.pdbx_seq_one_letter_code
_entity_poly.pdbx_strand_id
1 'polypeptide(L)'
;MQSVNSIQLHDEAILVDLHAHPSMKMALFRRNLARRYRVAPPGFWPFSMRTNFEKLATGGVDVLLSAIMAPEKPLLEDIPLLK
;
A
#
# COMPACT_ATOMS: atom_id res chain seq x y z
N MET A 1 6.29 9.15 -34.47
CA MET A 1 6.10 8.56 -33.14
C MET A 1 4.71 9.00 -32.67
N GLN A 2 3.73 8.10 -32.59
CA GLN A 2 2.38 8.47 -32.13
C GLN A 2 2.44 8.82 -30.64
N SER A 3 1.81 9.92 -30.23
CA SER A 3 1.73 10.30 -28.82
C SER A 3 0.80 9.34 -28.09
N VAL A 4 1.34 8.56 -27.15
CA VAL A 4 0.54 7.68 -26.30
C VAL A 4 -0.21 8.54 -25.28
N ASN A 5 -1.53 8.40 -25.23
CA ASN A 5 -2.35 8.98 -24.17
C ASN A 5 -2.17 8.13 -22.90
N SER A 6 -1.51 8.68 -21.88
CA SER A 6 -1.17 7.94 -20.65
C SER A 6 -2.39 7.51 -19.84
N ILE A 7 -3.48 8.29 -19.87
CA ILE A 7 -4.72 7.95 -19.16
C ILE A 7 -5.36 6.74 -19.84
N GLN A 8 -5.47 6.79 -21.16
CA GLN A 8 -6.03 5.69 -21.93
C GLN A 8 -5.19 4.41 -21.76
N LEU A 9 -3.85 4.52 -21.81
CA LEU A 9 -2.97 3.37 -21.58
C LEU A 9 -3.15 2.79 -20.17
N HIS A 10 -3.30 3.65 -19.16
CA HIS A 10 -3.52 3.22 -17.77
C HIS A 10 -4.84 2.46 -17.63
N ASP A 11 -5.92 2.97 -18.22
CA ASP A 11 -7.24 2.34 -18.14
C ASP A 11 -7.34 1.01 -18.92
N GLU A 12 -6.53 0.85 -19.98
CA GLU A 12 -6.52 -0.36 -20.82
C GLU A 12 -5.52 -1.44 -20.34
N ALA A 13 -4.52 -1.07 -19.55
CA ALA A 13 -3.48 -1.99 -19.10
C ALA A 13 -3.90 -2.76 -17.84
N ILE A 14 -3.40 -4.00 -17.70
CA ILE A 14 -3.48 -4.73 -16.43
C ILE A 14 -2.44 -4.14 -15.48
N LEU A 15 -2.88 -3.47 -14.42
CA LEU A 15 -1.99 -2.87 -13.44
C LEU A 15 -1.72 -3.82 -12.28
N VAL A 16 -0.47 -4.25 -12.19
CA VAL A 16 0.03 -5.12 -11.11
C VAL A 16 0.96 -4.33 -10.21
N ASP A 17 0.52 -4.08 -8.98
CA ASP A 17 1.39 -3.55 -7.92
C ASP A 17 2.08 -4.72 -7.20
N LEU A 18 3.40 -4.79 -7.37
CA LEU A 18 4.24 -5.86 -6.84
C LEU A 18 4.51 -5.71 -5.33
N HIS A 19 4.29 -4.53 -4.74
CA HIS A 19 4.75 -4.27 -3.38
C HIS A 19 3.96 -3.16 -2.66
N ALA A 20 3.04 -3.58 -1.80
CA ALA A 20 2.51 -2.72 -0.74
C ALA A 20 2.39 -3.47 0.57
N HIS A 21 2.25 -2.75 1.69
CA HIS A 21 2.15 -3.31 3.04
C HIS A 21 0.76 -3.16 3.70
N PRO A 22 -0.36 -3.50 3.03
CA PRO A 22 -1.68 -3.38 3.64
C PRO A 22 -1.82 -4.28 4.88
N SER A 23 -1.30 -5.51 4.81
CA SER A 23 -1.33 -6.49 5.90
C SER A 23 -0.62 -5.99 7.16
N MET A 24 0.58 -5.41 7.02
CA MET A 24 1.32 -4.84 8.15
C MET A 24 0.54 -3.70 8.81
N LYS A 25 -0.07 -2.80 8.02
CA LYS A 25 -0.89 -1.71 8.57
C LYS A 25 -2.13 -2.23 9.29
N MET A 26 -2.75 -3.30 8.79
CA MET A 26 -3.87 -3.97 9.48
C MET A 26 -3.42 -4.55 10.81
N ALA A 27 -2.30 -5.26 10.85
CA ALA A 27 -1.75 -5.87 12.06
C ALA A 27 -1.35 -4.84 13.12
N LEU A 28 -0.59 -3.81 12.73
CA LEU A 28 -0.06 -2.80 13.66
C LEU A 28 -1.15 -1.85 14.18
N PHE A 29 -2.12 -1.47 13.34
CA PHE A 29 -3.07 -0.41 13.65
C PHE A 29 -4.52 -0.88 13.75
N ARG A 30 -4.77 -2.20 13.75
CA ARG A 30 -6.11 -2.82 13.76
C ARG A 30 -7.05 -2.22 12.70
N ARG A 31 -6.52 -2.04 11.48
CA ARG A 31 -7.23 -1.47 10.32
C ARG A 31 -7.94 -2.57 9.53
N ASN A 32 -8.85 -2.17 8.64
CA ASN A 32 -9.67 -3.02 7.80
C ASN A 32 -9.66 -2.48 6.36
N LEU A 33 -9.29 -3.32 5.39
CA LEU A 33 -9.21 -2.93 3.97
C LEU A 33 -10.56 -2.58 3.33
N ALA A 34 -11.66 -3.08 3.87
CA ALA A 34 -13.00 -2.74 3.39
C ALA A 34 -13.48 -1.37 3.90
N ARG A 35 -12.77 -0.77 4.87
CA ARG A 35 -13.18 0.52 5.42
C ARG A 35 -12.66 1.67 4.57
N ARG A 36 -13.53 2.66 4.36
CA ARG A 36 -13.17 3.97 3.83
C ARG A 36 -12.34 4.74 4.86
N TYR A 37 -11.12 5.09 4.50
CA TYR A 37 -10.25 5.96 5.30
C TYR A 37 -10.20 7.36 4.71
N ARG A 38 -10.15 8.37 5.58
CA ARG A 38 -9.93 9.76 5.15
C ARG A 38 -8.69 9.85 4.28
N VAL A 39 -8.70 10.80 3.35
CA VAL A 39 -7.57 11.11 2.47
C VAL A 39 -6.35 11.35 3.35
N ALA A 40 -5.25 10.65 3.04
CA ALA A 40 -3.99 10.86 3.71
C ALA A 40 -3.55 12.30 3.42
N PRO A 41 -3.00 13.06 4.39
CA PRO A 41 -2.44 14.37 4.09
C PRO A 41 -1.41 14.25 2.94
N PRO A 42 -1.25 15.28 2.10
CA PRO A 42 -0.17 15.30 1.13
C PRO A 42 1.18 15.10 1.88
N GLY A 43 1.94 14.09 1.46
CA GLY A 43 3.18 13.66 2.13
C GLY A 43 3.16 12.19 2.62
N PHE A 44 4.33 11.70 3.02
CA PHE A 44 4.49 10.37 3.61
C PHE A 44 4.06 10.38 5.09
N TRP A 45 2.79 10.06 5.34
CA TRP A 45 2.29 9.87 6.70
C TRP A 45 2.21 8.37 7.04
N PRO A 46 3.09 7.85 7.91
CA PRO A 46 3.18 6.41 8.17
C PRO A 46 1.93 5.84 8.84
N PHE A 47 1.09 6.65 9.48
CA PHE A 47 -0.17 6.20 10.10
C PHE A 47 -1.37 6.22 9.15
N SER A 48 -1.20 6.78 7.94
CA SER A 48 -2.26 6.85 6.96
C SER A 48 -2.44 5.52 6.22
N MET A 49 -3.69 5.13 5.99
CA MET A 49 -4.02 3.99 5.12
C MET A 49 -4.03 4.47 3.67
N ARG A 50 -2.98 4.10 2.91
CA ARG A 50 -2.86 4.43 1.47
C ARG A 50 -3.43 3.36 0.56
N THR A 51 -3.55 2.14 1.06
CA THR A 51 -4.07 0.99 0.33
C THR A 51 -5.32 0.47 1.05
N ASN A 52 -6.47 0.53 0.39
CA ASN A 52 -7.73 -0.11 0.78
C ASN A 52 -8.49 -0.47 -0.51
N PHE A 53 -9.57 -1.26 -0.42
CA PHE A 53 -10.27 -1.73 -1.62
C PHE A 53 -10.83 -0.59 -2.47
N GLU A 54 -11.37 0.45 -1.83
CA GLU A 54 -11.84 1.65 -2.54
C GLU A 54 -10.72 2.31 -3.34
N LYS A 55 -9.54 2.54 -2.74
CA LYS A 55 -8.41 3.20 -3.42
C LYS A 55 -7.82 2.35 -4.53
N LEU A 56 -7.77 1.04 -4.35
CA LEU A 56 -7.32 0.11 -5.40
C LEU A 56 -8.27 0.17 -6.60
N ALA A 57 -9.58 0.14 -6.36
CA ALA A 57 -10.59 0.27 -7.40
C ALA A 57 -10.54 1.63 -8.11
N THR A 58 -10.51 2.74 -7.37
CA THR A 58 -10.43 4.08 -7.96
C THR A 58 -9.11 4.38 -8.66
N GLY A 59 -8.04 3.68 -8.27
CA GLY A 59 -6.72 3.81 -8.87
C GLY A 59 -6.50 2.89 -10.08
N GLY A 60 -7.45 2.01 -10.40
CA GLY A 60 -7.33 1.05 -11.50
C GLY A 60 -6.30 -0.05 -11.25
N VAL A 61 -6.09 -0.47 -9.99
CA VAL A 61 -5.17 -1.57 -9.67
C VAL A 61 -5.91 -2.91 -9.71
N ASP A 62 -5.56 -3.77 -10.66
CA ASP A 62 -6.19 -5.09 -10.83
C ASP A 62 -5.63 -6.12 -9.85
N VAL A 63 -4.30 -6.12 -9.67
CA VAL A 63 -3.60 -7.10 -8.84
C VAL A 63 -2.66 -6.40 -7.88
N LEU A 64 -2.76 -6.75 -6.60
CA LEU A 64 -1.84 -6.31 -5.57
C LEU A 64 -1.18 -7.50 -4.88
N LEU A 65 0.15 -7.53 -4.91
CA LEU A 65 0.94 -8.45 -4.08
C LEU A 65 1.18 -7.80 -2.72
N SER A 66 0.34 -8.18 -1.74
CA SER A 66 0.47 -7.72 -0.36
C SER A 66 1.73 -8.32 0.28
N ALA A 67 2.74 -7.49 0.49
CA ALA A 67 3.96 -7.86 1.18
C ALA A 67 3.67 -8.14 2.67
N ILE A 68 3.99 -9.36 3.10
CA ILE A 68 4.02 -9.72 4.52
C ILE A 68 5.38 -9.30 5.07
N MET A 69 5.40 -8.17 5.78
CA MET A 69 6.59 -7.66 6.46
C MET A 69 6.41 -7.85 7.96
N ALA A 70 7.34 -8.56 8.59
CA ALA A 70 7.40 -8.66 10.04
C ALA A 70 7.90 -7.32 10.60
N PRO A 71 7.18 -6.68 11.55
CA PRO A 71 7.70 -5.50 12.23
C PRO A 71 8.98 -5.87 12.97
N GLU A 72 10.05 -5.10 12.78
CA GLU A 72 11.37 -5.40 13.35
C GLU A 72 11.50 -5.00 14.83
N LYS A 73 10.44 -4.48 15.47
CA LYS A 73 10.50 -4.07 16.88
C LYS A 73 11.03 -5.19 17.81
N PRO A 74 10.62 -6.47 17.67
CA PRO A 74 11.22 -7.55 18.45
C PRO A 74 12.69 -7.78 18.13
N LEU A 75 13.17 -7.50 16.91
CA LEU A 75 14.60 -7.62 16.57
C LEU A 75 15.48 -6.64 17.36
N LEU A 76 14.99 -5.45 17.71
CA LEU A 76 15.68 -4.52 18.60
C LEU A 76 15.78 -5.04 20.04
N GLU A 77 14.84 -5.90 20.43
CA GLU A 77 14.83 -6.58 21.74
C GLU A 77 15.73 -7.82 21.72
N ASP A 78 15.75 -8.56 20.61
CA ASP A 78 16.46 -9.83 20.41
C ASP A 78 17.94 -9.66 20.03
N ILE A 79 18.34 -8.53 19.44
CA ILE A 79 19.71 -8.27 18.97
C ILE A 79 20.29 -7.07 19.73
N PRO A 80 21.09 -7.30 20.81
CA PRO A 80 21.67 -6.23 21.64
C PRO A 80 22.57 -5.26 20.88
N LEU A 81 23.13 -5.68 19.74
CA LEU A 81 24.01 -4.86 18.88
C LEU A 81 23.26 -3.78 18.09
N LEU A 82 21.93 -3.84 18.04
CA LEU A 82 21.08 -2.87 17.33
C LEU A 82 20.43 -1.83 18.27
N LYS A 83 20.78 -1.83 19.57
CA LYS A 83 20.37 -0.81 20.53
C LYS A 83 21.27 0.42 20.51
#